data_AF-A0A6B3MY85-F1
#
_entry.id   AF-A0A6B3MY85-F1
#
_cell.length_a   1.000
_cell.length_b   1.000
_cell.length_c   1.000
_cell.angle_alpha   90.00
_cell.angle_beta   90.00
_cell.angle_gamma   90.00
#
_symmetry.space_group_name_H-M   'P 1'
#
loop_
_entity.id
_entity.type
_entity.pdbx_description
1 polymer ?
#
loop_
_entity_poly.entity_id
_entity_poly.type
_entity_poly.pdbx_seq_one_letter_code
_entity_poly.pdbx_strand_id
1 'polypeptide(L)'
;MTFAQKNVKAFTILIKNNPDLLNTQDRQTLLEKIPENFQEISKLLLDWCNKLPEINTALQQVRRSLPDHEPIGEKGIGGTVPTPEAKAEYEKNLTEELRNAIRQSTPLETEKPNTPADE
;
A
#
# COMPACT_ATOMS: atom_id res chain seq x y z
N MET A 1 3.11 14.35 -6.31
CA MET A 1 3.39 12.92 -6.14
C MET A 1 3.96 12.35 -7.43
N THR A 2 5.06 11.62 -7.33
CA THR A 2 5.57 10.80 -8.44
C THR A 2 4.68 9.59 -8.69
N PHE A 3 4.83 8.93 -9.83
CA PHE A 3 4.11 7.70 -10.14
C PHE A 3 4.31 6.62 -9.06
N ALA A 4 5.55 6.43 -8.61
CA ALA A 4 5.87 5.48 -7.54
C ALA A 4 5.16 5.82 -6.23
N GLN A 5 5.15 7.11 -5.85
CA GLN A 5 4.45 7.56 -4.64
C GLN A 5 2.96 7.28 -4.73
N LYS A 6 2.34 7.57 -5.89
CA LYS A 6 0.92 7.26 -6.10
C LYS A 6 0.64 5.76 -6.04
N ASN A 7 1.52 4.90 -6.56
CA ASN A 7 1.31 3.45 -6.52
C ASN A 7 1.34 2.92 -5.08
N VAL A 8 2.37 3.29 -4.32
CA VAL A 8 2.50 2.86 -2.91
C VAL A 8 1.31 3.37 -2.10
N LYS A 9 0.97 4.66 -2.21
CA LYS A 9 -0.17 5.25 -1.50
C LYS A 9 -1.50 4.62 -1.88
N ALA A 10 -1.74 4.38 -3.17
CA ALA A 10 -2.98 3.77 -3.64
C ALA A 10 -3.14 2.34 -3.12
N PHE A 11 -2.06 1.55 -3.10
CA PHE A 11 -2.09 0.20 -2.57
C PHE A 11 -2.33 0.19 -1.05
N THR A 12 -1.67 1.09 -0.31
CA THR A 12 -1.92 1.28 1.12
C THR A 12 -3.39 1.59 1.42
N ILE A 13 -4.00 2.52 0.66
CA ILE A 13 -5.43 2.85 0.80
C ILE A 13 -6.30 1.64 0.46
N LEU A 14 -5.96 0.91 -0.61
CA LEU A 14 -6.73 -0.25 -1.05
C LEU A 14 -6.80 -1.32 0.03
N ILE A 15 -5.69 -1.65 0.68
CA ILE A 15 -5.66 -2.62 1.79
C ILE A 15 -6.38 -2.08 3.03
N LYS A 16 -6.19 -0.80 3.38
CA LYS A 16 -6.89 -0.19 4.53
C LYS A 16 -8.42 -0.26 4.37
N ASN A 17 -8.92 -0.10 3.15
CA ASN A 17 -10.36 -0.15 2.85
C ASN A 17 -10.88 -1.58 2.63
N ASN A 18 -10.00 -2.54 2.36
CA ASN A 18 -10.34 -3.94 2.11
C ASN A 18 -9.37 -4.82 2.90
N PRO A 19 -9.56 -4.97 4.23
CA PRO A 19 -8.61 -5.69 5.09
C PRO A 19 -8.44 -7.15 4.68
N ASP A 20 -9.48 -7.78 4.14
CA ASP A 20 -9.49 -9.18 3.68
C ASP A 20 -8.84 -9.39 2.31
N LEU A 21 -8.34 -8.32 1.67
CA LEU A 21 -7.70 -8.38 0.35
C LEU A 21 -6.45 -9.27 0.34
N LEU A 22 -5.75 -9.35 1.47
CA LEU A 22 -4.53 -10.14 1.62
C LEU A 22 -4.77 -11.31 2.57
N ASN A 23 -4.53 -12.53 2.09
CA ASN A 23 -4.45 -13.69 2.98
C ASN A 23 -3.14 -13.66 3.80
N THR A 24 -3.02 -14.57 4.77
CA THR A 24 -1.82 -14.68 5.63
C THR A 24 -0.52 -14.83 4.86
N GLN A 25 -0.50 -15.65 3.80
CA GLN A 25 0.71 -15.89 3.01
C GLN A 25 1.11 -14.65 2.20
N ASP A 26 0.16 -13.94 1.61
CA ASP A 26 0.41 -12.70 0.86
C ASP A 26 0.98 -11.61 1.78
N ARG A 27 0.44 -11.46 2.99
CA ARG A 27 0.95 -10.50 3.99
C ARG A 27 2.40 -10.79 4.36
N GLN A 28 2.72 -12.04 4.69
CA GLN A 28 4.09 -12.45 5.03
C GLN A 28 5.02 -12.22 3.84
N THR A 29 4.63 -12.71 2.65
CA THR A 29 5.43 -12.58 1.44
C THR A 29 5.71 -11.12 1.09
N LEU A 30 4.70 -10.25 1.18
CA LEU A 30 4.88 -8.82 0.91
C LEU A 30 5.79 -8.17 1.96
N LEU A 31 5.60 -8.44 3.25
CA LEU A 31 6.44 -7.88 4.31
C LEU A 31 7.91 -8.30 4.18
N GLU A 32 8.18 -9.55 3.84
CA GLU A 32 9.54 -10.06 3.64
C GLU A 32 10.19 -9.53 2.36
N LYS A 33 9.40 -9.25 1.33
CA LYS A 33 9.91 -8.82 0.02
C LYS A 33 9.98 -7.32 -0.18
N ILE A 34 9.46 -6.48 0.73
CA ILE A 34 9.56 -5.02 0.61
C ILE A 34 11.04 -4.61 0.62
N PRO A 35 11.58 -4.08 -0.50
CA PRO A 35 12.97 -3.62 -0.56
C PRO A 35 13.13 -2.26 0.14
N GLU A 36 14.38 -1.86 0.39
CA GLU A 36 14.69 -0.52 0.94
C GLU A 36 14.49 0.60 -0.09
N ASN A 37 14.66 0.30 -1.38
CA ASN A 37 14.51 1.28 -2.45
C ASN A 37 13.03 1.52 -2.79
N PHE A 38 12.57 2.75 -2.65
CA PHE A 38 11.18 3.14 -2.87
C PHE A 38 10.65 2.86 -4.30
N GLN A 39 11.48 3.01 -5.33
CA GLN A 39 11.08 2.68 -6.71
C GLN A 39 10.83 1.18 -6.85
N GLU A 40 11.67 0.36 -6.24
CA GLU A 40 11.53 -1.10 -6.26
C GLU A 40 10.30 -1.55 -5.46
N ILE A 41 9.93 -0.86 -4.37
CA ILE A 41 8.65 -1.09 -3.67
C ILE A 41 7.49 -0.89 -4.65
N SER A 42 7.45 0.26 -5.34
CA SER A 42 6.39 0.53 -6.31
C SER A 42 6.32 -0.55 -7.39
N LYS A 43 7.47 -1.04 -7.87
CA LYS A 43 7.52 -2.07 -8.91
C LYS A 43 7.00 -3.41 -8.38
N LEU A 44 7.46 -3.84 -7.20
CA LEU A 44 6.99 -5.05 -6.52
C LEU A 44 5.46 -5.07 -6.39
N LEU A 45 4.87 -3.96 -5.96
CA LEU A 45 3.42 -3.84 -5.79
C LEU A 45 2.65 -3.95 -7.12
N LEU A 46 3.17 -3.32 -8.19
CA LEU A 46 2.58 -3.44 -9.52
C LEU A 46 2.69 -4.86 -10.06
N ASP A 47 3.86 -5.49 -9.94
CA ASP A 47 4.08 -6.88 -10.36
C ASP A 47 3.15 -7.85 -9.60
N TRP A 48 2.95 -7.63 -8.31
CA TRP A 48 2.01 -8.41 -7.52
C TRP A 48 0.55 -8.18 -7.97
N CYS A 49 0.12 -6.92 -8.10
CA CYS A 49 -1.23 -6.60 -8.54
C CYS A 49 -1.50 -7.09 -9.96
N ASN A 50 -0.53 -7.08 -10.87
CA ASN A 50 -0.70 -7.54 -12.25
C ASN A 50 -1.07 -9.04 -12.34
N LYS A 51 -0.75 -9.84 -11.31
CA LYS A 51 -1.17 -11.24 -11.22
C LYS A 51 -2.63 -11.40 -10.82
N LEU A 52 -3.25 -10.34 -10.30
CA LEU A 52 -4.59 -10.31 -9.72
C LEU A 52 -5.40 -9.18 -10.38
N PRO A 53 -6.04 -9.44 -11.55
CA PRO A 53 -6.60 -8.39 -12.40
C PRO A 53 -7.66 -7.51 -11.71
N GLU A 54 -8.45 -8.08 -10.79
CA GLU A 54 -9.44 -7.35 -10.01
C GLU A 54 -8.77 -6.33 -9.07
N ILE A 55 -7.71 -6.76 -8.38
CA ILE A 55 -6.92 -5.90 -7.49
C ILE A 55 -6.19 -4.83 -8.29
N ASN A 56 -5.62 -5.18 -9.45
CA ASN A 56 -4.98 -4.21 -10.33
C ASN A 56 -5.95 -3.12 -10.78
N THR A 57 -7.17 -3.51 -11.13
CA THR A 57 -8.21 -2.56 -11.55
C THR A 57 -8.58 -1.61 -10.40
N ALA A 58 -8.79 -2.15 -9.19
CA ALA A 58 -9.08 -1.35 -8.01
C ALA A 58 -7.92 -0.40 -7.66
N LEU A 59 -6.67 -0.88 -7.73
CA LEU A 59 -5.47 -0.06 -7.54
C LEU A 59 -5.44 1.11 -8.52
N GLN A 60 -5.69 0.86 -9.81
CA GLN A 60 -5.69 1.90 -10.84
C GLN A 60 -6.76 2.96 -10.58
N GLN A 61 -7.96 2.55 -10.11
CA GLN A 61 -9.03 3.48 -9.74
C GLN A 61 -8.61 4.36 -8.57
N VAL A 62 -8.14 3.77 -7.46
CA VAL A 62 -7.67 4.52 -6.29
C VAL A 62 -6.55 5.49 -6.68
N ARG A 63 -5.60 5.03 -7.50
CA ARG A 63 -4.47 5.83 -7.98
C ARG A 63 -4.90 7.05 -8.80
N ARG A 64 -5.92 6.90 -9.67
CA ARG A 64 -6.47 8.00 -10.47
C ARG A 64 -7.16 9.06 -9.61
N SER A 65 -7.71 8.66 -8.47
CA SER A 65 -8.32 9.57 -7.50
C SER A 65 -7.30 10.31 -6.64
N LEU A 66 -6.01 9.92 -6.66
CA LEU A 66 -4.97 10.63 -5.92
C LEU A 66 -4.52 11.89 -6.66
N PRO A 67 -4.41 13.03 -5.95
CA PRO A 67 -4.00 14.28 -6.56
C PRO A 67 -2.55 14.19 -7.08
N ASP A 68 -2.24 14.95 -8.14
CA ASP A 68 -0.87 15.04 -8.67
C ASP A 68 0.09 15.76 -7.74
N HIS A 69 -0.43 16.53 -6.79
CA HIS A 69 0.29 17.21 -5.73
C HIS A 69 -0.38 16.90 -4.40
N GLU A 70 0.41 16.52 -3.40
CA GLU A 70 -0.10 16.48 -2.04
C GLU A 70 0.19 17.85 -1.39
N PRO A 71 -0.65 18.39 -0.50
CA PRO A 71 -0.30 19.59 0.24
C PRO A 71 0.90 19.27 1.14
N ILE A 72 2.10 19.52 0.62
CA ILE A 72 3.33 19.49 1.41
C ILE A 72 3.22 20.69 2.36
N GLY A 73 2.70 20.44 3.57
CA GLY A 73 2.69 21.36 4.71
C GLY A 73 2.22 22.78 4.40
N GLU A 74 0.96 23.08 4.70
CA GLU A 74 0.52 24.47 4.79
C GLU A 74 1.25 25.15 5.97
N LYS A 75 2.37 25.84 5.71
CA LYS A 75 2.74 27.13 6.34
C LYS A 75 4.04 27.71 5.76
N GLY A 76 3.88 28.65 4.82
CA GLY A 76 4.93 29.57 4.41
C GLY A 76 4.54 30.33 3.15
N ILE A 77 4.55 31.66 3.22
CA ILE A 77 4.34 32.57 2.08
C ILE A 77 5.59 32.48 1.20
N GLY A 78 5.63 31.49 0.33
CA GLY A 78 6.78 31.22 -0.52
C GLY A 78 6.72 29.78 -0.96
N GLY A 79 6.13 29.53 -2.13
CA GLY A 79 6.07 28.21 -2.73
C GLY A 79 7.47 27.67 -2.94
N THR A 80 7.95 26.89 -1.98
CA THR A 80 9.22 26.20 -2.08
C THR A 80 8.98 24.91 -2.85
N VAL A 81 9.80 24.71 -3.89
CA VAL A 81 9.90 23.44 -4.59
C VAL A 81 10.31 22.38 -3.56
N PRO A 82 9.71 21.18 -3.53
CA PRO A 82 10.06 20.16 -2.56
C PRO A 82 11.56 19.85 -2.59
N THR A 83 12.21 19.91 -1.42
CA THR A 83 13.61 19.55 -1.28
C THR A 83 13.80 18.04 -1.39
N PRO A 84 15.01 17.56 -1.78
CA PRO A 84 15.34 16.14 -1.76
C PRO A 84 15.08 15.49 -0.39
N GLU A 85 15.38 16.20 0.71
CA GLU A 85 15.12 15.70 2.07
C GLU A 85 13.62 15.52 2.35
N ALA A 86 12.79 16.51 1.97
CA ALA A 86 11.34 16.40 2.14
C ALA A 86 10.75 15.25 1.32
N LYS A 87 11.30 15.01 0.11
CA LYS A 87 10.92 13.87 -0.72
C LYS A 87 11.29 12.53 -0.05
N ALA A 88 12.51 12.41 0.47
CA ALA A 88 12.98 11.19 1.11
C ALA A 88 12.19 10.87 2.39
N GLU A 89 11.89 11.88 3.20
CA GLU A 89 11.05 11.73 4.39
C GLU A 89 9.64 11.26 4.02
N TYR A 90 9.04 11.88 3.00
CA TYR A 90 7.72 11.48 2.52
C TYR A 90 7.69 10.03 1.99
N GLU A 91 8.69 9.61 1.23
CA GLU A 91 8.82 8.22 0.74
C GLU A 91 9.01 7.21 1.89
N LYS A 92 9.77 7.60 2.92
CA LYS A 92 9.91 6.79 4.15
C LYS A 92 8.58 6.66 4.88
N ASN A 93 7.83 7.75 5.03
CA ASN A 93 6.52 7.74 5.68
C ASN A 93 5.53 6.84 4.93
N LEU A 94 5.47 6.91 3.60
CA LEU A 94 4.64 6.03 2.79
C LEU A 94 5.00 4.55 2.95
N THR A 95 6.30 4.25 3.08
CA THR A 95 6.79 2.88 3.27
C THR A 95 6.36 2.32 4.63
N GLU A 96 6.47 3.12 5.69
CA GLU A 96 6.02 2.73 7.02
C GLU A 96 4.49 2.58 7.09
N GLU A 97 3.74 3.47 6.45
CA GLU A 97 2.29 3.34 6.33
C GLU A 97 1.87 2.07 5.59
N LEU A 98 2.56 1.72 4.50
CA LEU A 98 2.34 0.47 3.77
C LEU A 98 2.56 -0.75 4.67
N ARG A 99 3.69 -0.81 5.38
CA ARG A 99 4.03 -1.91 6.29
C ARG A 99 2.98 -2.06 7.38
N ASN A 100 2.54 -0.94 7.95
CA ASN A 100 1.48 -0.95 8.96
C ASN A 100 0.15 -1.41 8.39
N ALA A 101 -0.24 -0.97 7.19
CA ALA A 101 -1.47 -1.42 6.55
C ALA A 101 -1.46 -2.93 6.29
N ILE A 102 -0.35 -3.50 5.80
CA ILE A 102 -0.22 -4.95 5.57
C ILE A 102 -0.31 -5.73 6.90
N ARG A 103 0.28 -5.22 7.98
CA ARG A 103 0.21 -5.86 9.30
C ARG A 103 -1.20 -5.83 9.91
N GLN A 104 -1.92 -4.75 9.68
CA GLN A 104 -3.27 -4.52 10.24
C GLN A 104 -4.39 -5.10 9.38
N SER A 105 -4.10 -5.58 8.18
CA SER A 105 -5.11 -6.19 7.32
C SER A 105 -5.52 -7.55 7.93
N THR A 106 -6.80 -7.70 8.23
CA THR A 106 -7.36 -8.92 8.82
C THR A 106 -7.20 -10.07 7.84
N PRO A 107 -6.70 -11.25 8.25
CA PRO A 107 -6.81 -12.41 7.39
C PRO A 107 -8.29 -12.73 7.19
N LEU A 108 -8.69 -13.05 5.96
CA LEU A 108 -9.86 -13.89 5.76
C LEU A 108 -9.53 -15.25 6.39
N GLU A 109 -9.76 -15.40 7.70
CA GLU A 109 -9.81 -16.71 8.32
C GLU A 109 -10.97 -17.43 7.67
N THR A 110 -10.68 -18.31 6.71
CA THR A 110 -11.63 -19.33 6.30
C THR A 110 -11.96 -20.10 7.57
N GLU A 111 -13.10 -19.79 8.17
CA GLU A 111 -13.69 -20.60 9.24
C GLU A 111 -13.68 -22.04 8.75
N LYS A 112 -12.78 -22.86 9.29
CA LYS A 112 -12.94 -24.30 9.21
C LYS A 112 -14.25 -24.59 9.95
N PRO A 113 -15.26 -25.22 9.32
CA PRO A 113 -16.41 -25.66 10.06
C PRO A 113 -15.93 -26.76 11.02
N ASN A 114 -15.80 -26.42 12.30
CA ASN A 114 -15.70 -27.42 13.34
C ASN A 114 -17.08 -28.04 13.50
N THR A 115 -17.34 -29.11 12.77
CA THR A 115 -18.42 -30.03 13.11
C THR A 115 -18.02 -30.78 14.38
N PRO A 116 -18.78 -30.71 15.48
CA PRO A 116 -18.59 -31.61 16.60
C PRO A 116 -19.18 -32.97 16.21
N ALA A 117 -18.37 -34.02 16.23
CA ALA A 117 -18.86 -35.39 16.30
C ALA A 117 -18.55 -35.88 17.72
N ASP A 118 -19.51 -35.64 18.61
CA ASP A 118 -19.64 -36.35 19.88
C ASP A 118 -20.44 -37.62 19.57
N GLU A 119 -19.78 -38.79 19.65
CA GLU A 119 -20.41 -40.09 19.88
C GLU A 119 -19.44 -41.03 20.60
#